data_AF-X1FBV1-F1
#
_entry.id   AF-X1FBV1-F1
#
_cell.length_a   1.000
_cell.length_b   1.000
_cell.length_c   1.000
_cell.angle_alpha   90.00
_cell.angle_beta   90.00
_cell.angle_gamma   90.00
#
_symmetry.space_group_name_H-M   'P 1'
#
loop_
_entity.id
_entity.type
_entity.pdbx_description
1 polymer ?
#
loop_
_entity_poly.entity_id
_entity_poly.type
_entity_poly.pdbx_seq_one_letter_code
_entity_poly.pdbx_strand_id
1 'polypeptide(L)' 'MAYQIQKLNRFIANNPALADVPFGIVRGVPITPRQALAMLQRGEAVSEVVAAMSAAGIDPPQQDWVLVEDYYRRLLQ' A
#
# COMPACT_ATOMS: atom_id res chain seq x y z
N MET A 1 -7.31 -3.88 -9.79
CA MET A 1 -8.02 -2.95 -8.87
C MET A 1 -8.48 -3.61 -7.57
N ALA A 2 -9.30 -4.68 -7.60
CA ALA A 2 -9.82 -5.33 -6.38
C ALA A 2 -8.71 -5.73 -5.36
N TYR A 3 -7.59 -6.22 -5.85
CA TYR A 3 -6.43 -6.58 -5.03
C TYR A 3 -5.78 -5.38 -4.31
N GLN A 4 -5.70 -4.22 -4.97
CA GLN A 4 -5.13 -2.99 -4.37
C GLN A 4 -6.06 -2.40 -3.32
N ILE A 5 -7.36 -2.41 -3.59
CA ILE A 5 -8.41 -2.03 -2.63
C ILE A 5 -8.31 -2.91 -1.38
N GLN A 6 -8.12 -4.23 -1.54
CA GLN A 6 -7.97 -5.15 -0.42
C GLN A 6 -6.72 -4.86 0.42
N LYS A 7 -5.57 -4.59 -0.21
CA LYS A 7 -4.33 -4.23 0.50
C LYS A 7 -4.47 -2.95 1.31
N LEU A 8 -5.01 -1.91 0.69
CA LEU A 8 -5.18 -0.62 1.34
C LEU A 8 -6.21 -0.69 2.47
N ASN A 9 -7.30 -1.45 2.29
CA ASN A 9 -8.25 -1.75 3.37
C ASN A 9 -7.56 -2.46 4.55
N ARG A 10 -6.72 -3.46 4.28
CA ARG A 10 -5.97 -4.16 5.33
C ARG A 10 -5.00 -3.22 6.04
N PHE A 11 -4.29 -2.35 5.31
CA PHE A 11 -3.38 -1.37 5.89
C PHE A 11 -4.12 -0.43 6.86
N ILE A 12 -5.27 0.11 6.44
CA ILE A 12 -6.11 1.00 7.26
C ILE A 12 -6.63 0.26 8.50
N ALA A 13 -7.09 -0.98 8.35
CA ALA A 13 -7.58 -1.78 9.48
C ALA A 13 -6.48 -2.08 10.51
N ASN A 14 -5.25 -2.37 10.05
CA ASN A 14 -4.12 -2.65 10.93
C ASN A 14 -3.51 -1.38 11.54
N ASN A 15 -3.67 -0.22 10.89
CA ASN A 15 -3.05 1.05 11.28
C ASN A 15 -4.10 2.18 11.28
N PRO A 16 -5.11 2.15 12.16
CA PRO A 16 -6.19 3.13 12.15
C PRO A 16 -5.69 4.57 12.36
N ALA A 17 -4.61 4.76 13.12
CA ALA A 17 -3.99 6.07 13.34
C ALA A 17 -3.34 6.66 12.08
N LEU A 18 -2.97 5.83 11.10
CA LEU A 18 -2.36 6.27 9.83
C LEU A 18 -3.40 6.51 8.73
N ALA A 19 -4.68 6.15 8.96
CA ALA A 19 -5.73 6.20 7.95
C ALA A 19 -5.96 7.59 7.34
N ASP A 20 -5.68 8.63 8.13
CA ASP A 20 -5.91 10.03 7.81
C ASP A 20 -4.59 10.83 7.73
N VAL A 21 -3.44 10.15 7.71
CA VAL A 21 -2.12 10.75 7.56
C VAL A 21 -1.71 10.75 6.09
N PRO A 22 -1.25 11.88 5.52
CA PRO A 22 -0.77 11.90 4.14
C PRO A 22 0.43 10.97 3.93
N PHE A 23 0.37 10.14 2.88
CA PHE A 23 1.41 9.13 2.59
C PHE A 23 1.97 9.23 1.17
N GLY A 24 1.37 10.05 0.32
CA GLY A 24 1.80 10.25 -1.06
C GLY A 24 1.15 11.46 -1.69
N ILE A 25 1.52 11.76 -2.92
CA ILE A 25 1.01 12.91 -3.69
C ILE A 25 0.38 12.38 -4.98
N VAL A 26 -0.84 12.82 -5.27
CA VAL A 26 -1.51 12.57 -6.55
C VAL A 26 -1.92 13.91 -7.13
N ARG A 27 -1.45 14.20 -8.37
CA ARG A 27 -1.72 15.47 -9.07
C ARG A 27 -1.36 16.72 -8.25
N GLY A 28 -0.26 16.66 -7.48
CA GLY A 28 0.20 17.76 -6.63
C GLY A 28 -0.55 17.92 -5.31
N VAL A 29 -1.54 17.06 -5.03
CA VAL A 29 -2.30 17.08 -3.77
C VAL A 29 -1.84 15.91 -2.88
N PRO A 30 -1.45 16.14 -1.62
CA PRO A 30 -1.20 15.08 -0.67
C PRO A 30 -2.47 14.26 -0.44
N ILE A 31 -2.34 12.93 -0.46
CA ILE A 31 -3.45 12.01 -0.25
C ILE A 31 -3.21 11.12 0.99
N THR A 32 -4.29 10.83 1.70
CA THR A 32 -4.36 9.90 2.83
C THR A 32 -4.80 8.51 2.37
N PRO A 33 -4.55 7.44 3.16
CA PRO A 33 -5.03 6.09 2.83
C PRO A 33 -6.53 6.00 2.57
N ARG A 34 -7.38 6.71 3.33
CA ARG A 34 -8.83 6.74 3.05
C ARG A 34 -9.17 7.39 1.71
N GLN A 35 -8.51 8.49 1.38
CA GLN A 35 -8.71 9.17 0.10
C GLN A 35 -8.24 8.28 -1.06
N ALA A 36 -7.06 7.66 -0.93
CA ALA A 36 -6.55 6.70 -1.89
C ALA A 36 -7.52 5.53 -2.11
N LEU A 37 -8.14 5.01 -1.04
CA LEU A 37 -9.13 3.94 -1.13
C LEU A 37 -10.36 4.39 -1.93
N ALA A 38 -10.89 5.57 -1.63
CA ALA A 38 -12.02 6.13 -2.37
C ALA A 38 -11.68 6.35 -3.86
N MET A 39 -10.47 6.83 -4.16
CA MET A 39 -9.99 6.99 -5.55
C MET A 39 -9.92 5.65 -6.28
N LEU A 40 -9.36 4.61 -5.66
CA LEU A 40 -9.30 3.26 -6.24
C LEU A 40 -10.69 2.66 -6.46
N GLN A 41 -11.63 2.88 -5.53
CA GLN A 41 -13.01 2.41 -5.67
C GLN A 41 -13.74 3.09 -6.83
N ARG A 42 -13.43 4.36 -7.11
CA ARG A 42 -13.98 5.13 -8.25
C ARG A 42 -13.21 4.93 -9.56
N GLY A 43 -12.09 4.21 -9.54
CA GLY A 43 -11.22 4.06 -10.71
C GLY A 43 -10.47 5.34 -11.10
N GLU A 44 -10.28 6.27 -10.17
CA GLU A 44 -9.61 7.55 -10.38
C GLU A 44 -8.12 7.47 -10.04
N ALA A 45 -7.28 8.05 -10.91
CA ALA A 45 -5.83 8.18 -10.69
C ALA A 45 -5.14 6.88 -10.24
N VAL A 46 -5.61 5.73 -10.76
CA VAL A 46 -5.26 4.40 -10.26
C VAL A 46 -3.76 4.15 -10.31
N SER A 47 -3.11 4.56 -11.40
CA SER A 47 -1.66 4.41 -11.56
C SER A 47 -0.88 5.24 -10.54
N GLU A 48 -1.30 6.49 -10.29
CA GLU A 48 -0.62 7.36 -9.33
C GLU A 48 -0.83 6.85 -7.89
N VAL A 49 -2.04 6.39 -7.56
CA VAL A 49 -2.33 5.82 -6.23
C VAL A 49 -1.52 4.55 -5.98
N VAL A 50 -1.42 3.66 -6.97
CA VAL A 50 -0.59 2.43 -6.84
C VAL A 50 0.89 2.78 -6.70
N ALA A 51 1.39 3.77 -7.45
CA ALA A 51 2.76 4.24 -7.30
C ALA A 51 3.02 4.82 -5.91
N ALA A 52 2.10 5.62 -5.37
CA ALA A 52 2.17 6.14 -4.01
C ALA A 52 2.14 5.03 -2.95
N MET A 53 1.27 4.02 -3.12
CA MET A 53 1.23 2.84 -2.24
C MET A 53 2.56 2.08 -2.26
N SER A 54 3.20 1.97 -3.42
CA SER A 54 4.48 1.29 -3.54
C SER A 54 5.63 2.09 -2.90
N ALA A 55 5.70 3.40 -3.15
CA ALA A 55 6.69 4.28 -2.53
C ALA A 55 6.57 4.31 -1.00
N ALA A 56 5.34 4.22 -0.47
CA ALA A 56 5.09 4.17 0.96
C ALA A 56 5.26 2.77 1.59
N GLY A 57 5.63 1.75 0.81
CA GLY A 57 5.80 0.37 1.31
C GLY A 57 4.49 -0.32 1.72
N ILE A 58 3.35 0.20 1.25
CA ILE A 58 2.03 -0.42 1.42
C ILE A 58 1.83 -1.54 0.38
N ASP A 59 2.49 -1.42 -0.79
CA ASP A 59 2.47 -2.44 -1.85
C ASP A 59 3.83 -2.70 -2.55
N PRO A 60 4.42 -3.91 -2.43
CA PRO A 60 4.01 -4.97 -1.50
C PRO A 60 4.08 -4.44 -0.07
N PRO A 61 3.19 -4.87 0.85
CA PRO A 61 3.40 -4.59 2.26
C PRO A 61 4.81 -5.09 2.55
N GLN A 62 5.71 -4.24 3.07
CA GLN A 62 7.10 -4.60 3.35
C GLN A 62 7.13 -5.99 3.98
N GLN A 63 7.42 -6.98 3.14
CA GLN A 63 7.47 -8.37 3.53
C GLN A 63 8.88 -8.54 4.10
N ASP A 64 9.10 -7.97 5.28
CA ASP A 64 10.31 -8.25 6.06
C ASP A 64 10.46 -9.76 6.28
N TRP A 65 9.39 -10.55 6.14
CA TRP A 65 9.39 -12.00 6.25
C TRP A 65 9.71 -12.78 4.97
N VAL A 66 9.43 -12.30 3.75
CA VAL A 66 9.64 -13.12 2.54
C VAL A 66 11.10 -13.14 2.11
N LEU A 67 11.82 -12.03 2.23
CA LEU A 67 13.27 -12.02 1.99
C LEU A 67 14.03 -12.85 3.02
N VAL A 68 13.59 -12.82 4.28
CA VAL A 68 14.15 -13.63 5.37
C VAL A 68 13.84 -15.12 5.17
N GLU A 69 12.60 -15.46 4.81
CA GLU A 69 12.23 -16.85 4.52
C GLU A 69 12.97 -17.41 3.30
N ASP A 70 13.13 -16.62 2.23
CA ASP A 70 13.87 -17.05 1.04
C ASP A 70 15.37 -17.22 1.31
N TYR A 71 15.96 -16.36 2.15
CA TYR A 71 17.33 -16.52 2.64
C TYR A 71 17.52 -17.83 3.42
N TYR A 72 16.64 -18.11 4.40
CA TYR A 72 16.75 -19.33 5.19
C TYR A 72 16.46 -20.60 4.39
N ARG A 73 15.53 -20.56 3.41
CA ARG A 73 15.30 -21.68 2.50
C ARG A 73 16.53 -22.03 1.67
N ARG A 74 17.31 -21.05 1.22
CA ARG A 74 18.56 -21.27 0.48
C ARG A 74 19.70 -21.78 1.35
N LEU A 75 19.70 -21.46 2.64
CA LEU A 75 20.71 -21.96 3.59
C LEU A 75 20.51 -23.44 3.96
N LEU A 76 19.27 -23.93 3.86
CA LEU A 76 18.87 -25.29 4.24
C LEU A 76 18.89 -26.30 3.07
N GLN A 77 19.25 -25.86 1.85
CA GLN A 77 19.51 -26.71 0.68
C GLN A 77 21.01 -26.92 0.50
#